data_AF-A0A089PF01-F1
#
_entry.id   AF-A0A089PF01-F1
#
_cell.length_a   1.000
_cell.length_b   1.000
_cell.length_c   1.000
_cell.angle_alpha   90.00
_cell.angle_beta   90.00
_cell.angle_gamma   90.00
#
_symmetry.space_group_name_H-M   'P 1'
#
loop_
_entity.id
_entity.type
_entity.pdbx_description
1 polymer ?
#
loop_
_entity_poly.entity_id
_entity_poly.type
_entity_poly.pdbx_seq_one_letter_code
_entity_poly.pdbx_strand_id
1 'polypeptide(L)' 'MTAKRSCRSCNQCVSSHFDSFSWCKLRKIKIHSEISSFVSCGHWIKKEPDFPQISEKFVHQQLDFGKVLVD' A
#
# COMPACT_ATOMS: atom_id res chain seq x y z
N MET A 1 10.41 -10.83 0.66
CA MET A 1 10.90 -10.22 -0.60
C MET A 1 10.72 -8.71 -0.49
N THR A 2 11.79 -7.92 -0.56
CA THR A 2 11.69 -6.45 -0.55
C THR A 2 11.16 -5.97 -1.90
N ALA A 3 10.04 -5.26 -1.91
CA ALA A 3 9.50 -4.69 -3.15
C ALA A 3 10.51 -3.69 -3.73
N LYS A 4 10.97 -3.91 -4.97
CA LYS A 4 11.87 -3.00 -5.67
C LYS A 4 11.23 -1.61 -5.81
N ARG A 5 12.00 -0.55 -5.55
CA ARG A 5 11.54 0.85 -5.75
C ARG A 5 11.29 1.07 -7.24
N SER A 6 10.04 1.31 -7.61
CA SER A 6 9.60 1.57 -8.98
C SER A 6 8.35 2.44 -8.98
N CYS A 7 8.01 3.05 -10.11
CA CYS A 7 6.77 3.79 -10.28
C CYS A 7 5.55 2.88 -10.02
N ARG A 8 5.62 1.60 -10.37
CA ARG A 8 4.56 0.60 -10.07
C ARG A 8 4.33 0.40 -8.57
N SER A 9 5.37 0.53 -7.75
CA SER A 9 5.27 0.38 -6.28
C SER A 9 5.18 1.73 -5.53
N CYS A 10 5.00 2.84 -6.25
CA CYS A 10 4.98 4.18 -5.68
C CYS A 10 3.55 4.61 -5.29
N ASN A 11 3.38 5.16 -4.09
CA ASN A 11 2.11 5.69 -3.61
C ASN A 11 1.59 6.89 -4.43
N GLN A 12 2.49 7.59 -5.10
CA GLN A 12 2.16 8.74 -5.96
C GLN A 12 1.75 8.34 -7.37
N CYS A 13 1.84 7.05 -7.72
CA CYS A 13 1.44 6.55 -9.03
C CYS A 13 0.11 5.82 -8.93
N VAL A 14 -0.84 6.19 -9.79
CA VAL A 14 -2.10 5.47 -9.95
C VAL A 14 -1.98 4.60 -11.19
N SER A 15 -2.12 3.29 -11.00
CA SER A 15 -2.26 2.34 -12.10
C SER A 15 -3.74 2.05 -12.27
N SER A 16 -4.25 2.23 -13.48
CA SER A 16 -5.54 1.67 -13.88
C SER A 16 -5.29 0.28 -14.44
N HIS A 17 -6.12 -0.71 -14.09
CA HIS A 17 -6.01 -2.06 -14.63
C HIS A 17 -6.43 -2.15 -16.11
N PHE A 18 -7.18 -1.15 -16.59
CA PHE A 18 -7.71 -1.10 -17.95
C PHE A 18 -6.88 -0.23 -18.89
N ASP A 19 -5.95 0.56 -18.35
CA ASP A 19 -5.11 1.45 -19.16
C ASP A 19 -3.68 0.91 -19.27
N SER A 20 -3.10 1.04 -20.46
CA SER A 20 -1.69 0.75 -20.71
C SER A 20 -0.74 1.75 -20.04
N PHE A 21 -1.27 2.73 -19.31
CA PHE A 21 -0.51 3.79 -18.65
C PHE A 21 -0.86 3.90 -17.17
N SER A 22 0.15 4.27 -16.39
CA SER A 22 0.00 4.80 -15.05
C SER A 22 0.26 6.32 -15.05
N TRP A 23 -0.28 7.01 -14.06
CA TRP A 23 -0.08 8.45 -13.89
C TRP A 23 0.64 8.75 -12.59
N CYS A 24 1.73 9.50 -12.65
CA CYS A 24 2.40 10.02 -11.45
C CYS A 24 1.79 11.36 -11.05
N LYS A 25 1.08 11.41 -9.92
CA LYS A 25 0.44 12.61 -9.38
C LYS A 25 1.44 13.73 -9.07
N LEU A 26 2.60 13.37 -8.52
CA LEU A 26 3.63 14.33 -8.12
C LEU A 26 4.34 14.97 -9.32
N ARG A 27 4.78 14.15 -10.28
CA ARG A 27 5.52 14.64 -11.47
C ARG A 27 4.60 15.08 -12.61
N LYS A 28 3.31 14.76 -12.54
CA LYS A 28 2.29 15.05 -13.56
C LYS A 28 2.68 14.49 -14.95
N ILE A 29 3.06 13.22 -14.99
CA ILE A 29 3.46 12.52 -16.23
C ILE A 29 2.75 11.17 -16.38
N LYS A 30 2.51 10.77 -17.64
CA LYS A 30 2.11 9.42 -18.01
C LYS A 30 3.33 8.51 -18.05
N ILE A 31 3.18 7.29 -17.58
CA ILE A 31 4.22 6.26 -17.53
C ILE A 31 3.64 5.00 -18.15
N HIS A 32 4.30 4.46 -19.19
CA HIS A 32 3.84 3.22 -19.80
C HIS A 32 3.92 2.06 -18.80
N SER A 33 2.91 1.20 -18.78
CA SER A 33 2.80 0.06 -17.86
C SER A 33 4.02 -0.85 -17.93
N GLU A 34 4.56 -1.08 -19.13
CA GLU A 34 5.75 -1.91 -19.37
C GLU A 34 7.00 -1.38 -18.65
N ILE A 35 7.22 -0.06 -18.64
CA ILE A 35 8.41 0.54 -18.01
C ILE A 35 8.20 0.80 -16.51
N SER A 36 6.95 0.85 -16.04
CA SER A 36 6.59 1.26 -14.68
C SER A 36 7.26 0.44 -13.57
N SER A 37 7.61 -0.82 -13.86
CA SER A 37 8.30 -1.73 -12.93
C SER A 37 9.82 -1.51 -12.87
N PHE A 38 10.38 -0.76 -13.83
CA PHE A 38 11.83 -0.58 -14.00
C PHE A 38 12.31 0.83 -13.68
N VAL A 39 11.44 1.84 -13.80
CA VAL A 39 11.80 3.24 -13.57
C VAL A 39 11.29 3.74 -12.22
N SER A 40 12.02 4.70 -11.63
CA SER A 40 11.59 5.46 -10.45
C SER A 40 12.15 6.87 -10.53
N CYS A 41 11.46 7.85 -9.97
CA CYS A 41 12.04 9.17 -9.72
C CYS A 41 12.63 9.25 -8.30
N GLY A 42 13.40 10.30 -8.01
CA GLY A 42 13.94 10.56 -6.66
C GLY A 42 12.89 10.80 -5.57
N HIS A 43 11.62 10.97 -5.95
CA HIS A 43 10.48 11.18 -5.03
C HIS A 43 9.65 9.91 -4.83
N TRP A 44 10.26 8.74 -4.93
CA TRP A 44 9.55 7.48 -4.70
C TRP A 44 9.04 7.42 -3.24
N ILE A 45 7.74 7.18 -3.08
CA ILE A 45 7.09 7.03 -1.77
C ILE A 45 6.54 5.61 -1.69
N LYS A 46 6.90 4.87 -0.64
CA LYS A 46 6.40 3.52 -0.40
C LYS A 46 4.87 3.56 -0.24
N LYS A 47 4.16 2.62 -0.87
CA LYS A 47 2.73 2.42 -0.64
C LYS A 47 2.52 1.94 0.81
N GLU A 48 1.61 2.57 1.54
CA GLU A 48 1.21 2.07 2.84
C GLU A 48 0.54 0.70 2.67
N PRO A 49 0.80 -0.26 3.56
CA PRO A 49 0.08 -1.52 3.54
C PRO A 49 -1.41 -1.25 3.77
N ASP A 50 -2.27 -1.95 3.05
CA ASP A 50 -3.70 -1.91 3.31
C ASP A 50 -3.94 -2.51 4.71
N PHE A 51 -4.29 -1.66 5.67
CA PHE A 51 -4.69 -2.13 6.99
C PHE A 51 -6.09 -2.74 6.87
N PRO A 52 -6.33 -3.98 7.33
CA PRO A 52 -7.66 -4.55 7.30
C PRO A 52 -8.60 -3.64 8.09
N GLN A 53 -9.72 -3.26 7.48
CA GLN A 53 -10.77 -2.53 8.17
C GLN A 53 -11.35 -3.44 9.25
N ILE A 54 -10.92 -3.25 10.50
CA ILE A 54 -11.45 -4.00 11.64
C ILE A 54 -12.91 -3.56 11.79
N SER A 55 -13.85 -4.50 11.60
CA SER A 55 -15.26 -4.22 11.84
C SER A 55 -15.45 -3.70 13.27
N GLU A 56 -16.23 -2.64 13.45
CA GLU A 56 -16.57 -2.08 14.78
C GLU A 56 -17.09 -3.14 15.75
N LYS A 57 -17.61 -4.26 15.24
CA LYS A 57 -18.03 -5.44 16.02
C LYS A 57 -16.91 -6.05 16.87
N PHE A 58 -15.64 -5.85 16.51
CA PHE A 58 -14.49 -6.36 17.26
C PHE A 58 -13.93 -5.38 18.29
N VAL A 59 -14.39 -4.12 18.32
CA VAL A 59 -13.83 -3.08 19.20
C VAL A 59 -14.13 -3.34 20.69
N HIS A 60 -15.15 -4.14 21.00
CA HIS A 60 -15.55 -4.46 22.37
C HIS A 60 -15.19 -5.86 22.85
N GLN A 61 -14.49 -6.66 22.03
CA GLN A 61 -14.02 -7.97 22.49
C GLN A 61 -12.70 -7.76 23.25
N GLN A 62 -12.81 -7.41 24.54
CA GLN A 62 -11.68 -7.51 25.45
C GLN A 62 -11.14 -8.94 25.35
N LEU A 63 -9.89 -9.07 24.89
CA LEU A 63 -9.16 -10.33 24.96
C LEU A 63 -8.88 -10.56 26.45
N ASP A 64 -9.82 -11.20 27.13
CA ASP A 64 -9.65 -11.63 28.51
C ASP A 64 -8.67 -12.80 28.48
N PHE A 65 -7.38 -12.48 28.49
CA PHE A 65 -6.30 -13.44 28.66
C PHE A 65 -6.38 -13.94 30.10
N GLY A 66 -7.30 -14.89 30.32
CA GLY A 66 -7.72 -15.41 31.62
C GLY A 66 -6.66 -15.28 32.69
N LYS A 67 -6.75 -14.21 33.49
CA LYS A 67 -6.01 -14.11 34.73
C LYS A 67 -6.61 -15.16 35.64
N VAL A 68 -5.96 -16.31 35.73
CA VAL A 68 -6.19 -17.25 36.83
C VAL A 68 -5.80 -16.48 38.10
N LEU A 69 -6.80 -16.04 38.85
CA LEU A 69 -6.60 -15.59 40.22
C LEU A 69 -6.15 -16.82 41.00
N VAL A 70 -4.90 -16.81 41.45
CA VAL A 70 -4.39 -17.80 42.40
C VAL A 70 -4.88 -17.37 43.78
N ASP A 71 -5.67 -18.23 44.42
CA ASP A 71 -6.15 -18.06 45.80
C ASP A 71 -5.00 -18.00 46.82
#